data_AF-A0A6A6LPN9-F1
#
_entry.id   AF-A0A6A6LPN9-F1
#
_cell.length_a   1.000
_cell.length_b   1.000
_cell.length_c   1.000
_cell.angle_alpha   90.00
_cell.angle_beta   90.00
_cell.angle_gamma   90.00
#
_symmetry.space_group_name_H-M   'P 1'
#
loop_
_entity.id
_entity.type
_entity.pdbx_description
1 polymer ?
#
loop_
_entity_poly.entity_id
_entity_poly.type
_entity_poly.pdbx_seq_one_letter_code
_entity_poly.pdbx_strand_id
1 'polypeptide(L)'
;MKKQLSDEFEMKDLGAANKILGMKITRDRSVGKLFLSQQAYVEKVLKLFNINNAKPVTISFAAHFKLSADMSPKTDEEMEHKSSVPYSSVVGSIMYAMVYTRPNISHAVSVGQDE
;
A
#
# COMPACT_ATOMS: atom_id res chain seq x y z
N MET A 1 -32.00 -1.47 -3.56
CA MET A 1 -30.56 -1.57 -3.91
C MET A 1 -30.14 -2.99 -4.34
N LYS A 2 -29.98 -4.00 -3.46
CA LYS A 2 -29.55 -5.36 -3.88
C LYS A 2 -30.44 -5.95 -4.98
N LYS A 3 -31.77 -5.86 -4.83
CA LYS A 3 -32.75 -6.36 -5.81
C LYS A 3 -32.62 -5.63 -7.15
N GLN A 4 -32.64 -4.30 -7.14
CA GLN A 4 -32.48 -3.47 -8.34
C GLN A 4 -31.18 -3.73 -9.10
N LEU A 5 -30.03 -3.91 -8.42
CA LEU A 5 -28.80 -4.28 -9.12
C LEU A 5 -28.84 -5.72 -9.66
N SER A 6 -29.49 -6.64 -8.96
CA SER A 6 -29.62 -8.03 -9.43
C SER A 6 -30.58 -8.19 -10.60
N ASP A 7 -31.48 -7.22 -10.80
CA ASP A 7 -32.39 -7.18 -11.95
C ASP A 7 -31.63 -6.72 -13.22
N GLU A 8 -30.54 -5.96 -13.07
CA GLU A 8 -29.79 -5.37 -14.19
C GLU A 8 -28.42 -6.04 -14.43
N PHE A 9 -27.86 -6.71 -13.42
CA PHE A 9 -26.58 -7.41 -13.49
C PHE A 9 -26.71 -8.84 -12.94
N GLU A 10 -26.01 -9.79 -13.58
CA GLU A 10 -25.85 -11.12 -13.02
C GLU A 10 -25.09 -11.04 -11.68
N MET A 11 -25.84 -11.20 -10.59
CA MET A 11 -25.31 -11.08 -9.24
C MET A 11 -25.49 -12.38 -8.46
N LYS A 12 -24.44 -12.75 -7.72
CA LYS A 12 -24.47 -13.83 -6.73
C LYS A 12 -24.32 -13.25 -5.33
N ASP A 13 -25.25 -13.57 -4.44
CA ASP A 13 -25.11 -13.19 -3.03
C ASP A 13 -24.11 -14.12 -2.35
N LEU A 14 -22.98 -13.55 -1.93
CA LEU A 14 -21.93 -14.24 -1.18
C LEU A 14 -22.06 -13.99 0.33
N GLY A 15 -23.17 -13.42 0.77
CA GLY A 15 -23.44 -13.06 2.16
C GLY A 15 -22.83 -11.72 2.55
N ALA A 16 -22.41 -11.61 3.81
CA ALA A 16 -21.80 -10.38 4.31
C ALA A 16 -20.42 -10.17 3.67
N ALA A 17 -20.20 -8.98 3.08
CA ALA A 17 -18.93 -8.65 2.44
C ALA A 17 -17.76 -8.80 3.43
N ASN A 18 -16.85 -9.73 3.14
CA ASN A 18 -15.68 -10.01 3.97
C ASN A 18 -14.37 -9.53 3.31
N LYS A 19 -14.46 -9.02 2.07
CA LYS A 19 -13.34 -8.49 1.29
C LYS A 19 -13.80 -7.36 0.38
N ILE A 20 -13.00 -6.30 0.25
CA ILE A 20 -13.21 -5.20 -0.71
C ILE A 20 -11.86 -4.75 -1.25
N LEU A 21 -11.69 -4.71 -2.58
CA LEU A 21 -10.44 -4.28 -3.23
C LEU A 21 -9.18 -4.96 -2.62
N GLY A 22 -9.25 -6.26 -2.33
CA GLY A 22 -8.13 -6.97 -1.72
C GLY A 22 -7.99 -6.82 -0.20
N MET A 23 -8.71 -5.89 0.43
CA MET A 23 -8.71 -5.65 1.88
C MET A 23 -9.68 -6.59 2.59
N LYS A 24 -9.26 -7.17 3.72
CA LYS A 24 -10.12 -7.97 4.58
C LYS A 24 -11.02 -7.05 5.40
N ILE A 25 -12.31 -7.36 5.42
CA ILE A 25 -13.32 -6.67 6.23
C ILE A 25 -13.66 -7.57 7.41
N THR A 26 -13.55 -7.03 8.62
CA THR A 26 -14.06 -7.67 9.84
C THR A 26 -15.10 -6.75 10.47
N ARG A 27 -16.28 -7.28 10.75
CA ARG A 27 -17.40 -6.51 11.32
C ARG A 27 -17.80 -7.11 12.64
N ASP A 28 -17.82 -6.29 13.68
CA ASP A 28 -18.45 -6.64 14.94
C ASP A 28 -19.73 -5.82 15.09
N ARG A 29 -20.87 -6.47 14.82
CA ARG A 29 -22.19 -5.81 14.90
C ARG A 29 -22.66 -5.58 16.32
N SER A 30 -22.15 -6.35 17.30
CA SER A 30 -22.56 -6.22 18.70
C SER A 30 -22.13 -4.87 19.29
N VAL A 31 -20.93 -4.41 18.91
CA VAL A 31 -20.36 -3.13 19.32
C VAL A 31 -20.35 -2.09 18.19
N GLY A 32 -20.94 -2.40 17.03
CA GLY A 32 -21.04 -1.48 15.90
C GLY A 32 -19.70 -1.09 15.24
N LYS A 33 -18.67 -1.95 15.32
CA LYS A 33 -17.32 -1.66 14.79
C LYS A 33 -17.06 -2.34 13.45
N LEU A 34 -16.31 -1.63 12.60
CA LEU A 34 -15.82 -2.09 11.31
C LEU A 34 -14.30 -1.98 11.28
N PHE A 35 -13.63 -3.06 10.92
CA PHE A 35 -12.18 -3.11 10.76
C PHE A 35 -11.82 -3.47 9.32
N LEU A 36 -10.84 -2.78 8.78
CA LEU A 36 -10.26 -3.04 7.46
C LEU A 36 -8.78 -3.42 7.64
N SER A 37 -8.35 -4.50 6.99
CA SER A 37 -6.95 -4.93 7.00
C SER A 37 -6.41 -5.15 5.60
N GLN A 38 -5.23 -4.59 5.34
CA GLN A 38 -4.45 -4.76 4.11
C GLN A 38 -3.20 -5.62 4.31
N GLN A 39 -3.12 -6.38 5.41
CA GLN A 39 -1.93 -7.18 5.73
C GLN A 39 -1.46 -8.06 4.54
N ALA A 40 -2.39 -8.80 3.93
CA ALA A 40 -2.07 -9.66 2.79
C ALA A 40 -1.56 -8.89 1.55
N TYR A 41 -2.00 -7.63 1.37
CA TYR A 41 -1.50 -6.76 0.32
C TYR A 41 -0.06 -6.33 0.60
N VAL A 42 0.22 -5.87 1.83
CA VAL A 42 1.57 -5.47 2.24
C VAL A 42 2.54 -6.65 2.10
N GLU A 43 2.16 -7.84 2.56
CA GLU A 43 2.98 -9.05 2.41
C GLU A 43 3.26 -9.39 0.93
N LYS A 44 2.27 -9.19 0.04
CA LYS A 44 2.46 -9.37 -1.40
C LYS A 44 3.45 -8.36 -1.98
N VAL A 45 3.35 -7.10 -1.58
CA VAL A 45 4.26 -6.02 -2.02
C VAL A 45 5.69 -6.27 -1.53
N LEU A 46 5.86 -6.69 -0.28
CA LEU A 46 7.19 -7.03 0.27
C LEU A 46 7.85 -8.18 -0.53
N LYS A 47 7.05 -9.19 -0.91
CA LYS A 47 7.53 -10.29 -1.75
C LYS A 47 7.88 -9.84 -3.16
N LEU A 48 7.05 -8.98 -3.76
CA LEU A 48 7.23 -8.50 -5.12
C LEU A 48 8.57 -7.76 -5.29
N PHE A 49 8.96 -6.97 -4.31
CA PHE A 49 10.21 -6.20 -4.34
C PHE A 49 11.36 -6.87 -3.57
N ASN A 50 11.20 -8.13 -3.19
CA ASN A 50 12.20 -8.92 -2.49
C ASN A 50 12.71 -8.29 -1.16
N ILE A 51 11.83 -7.56 -0.45
CA ILE A 51 12.11 -6.86 0.80
C ILE A 51 11.42 -7.51 2.02
N ASN A 52 11.19 -8.82 1.95
CA ASN A 52 10.48 -9.59 2.98
C ASN A 52 11.11 -9.48 4.38
N ASN A 53 12.42 -9.27 4.44
CA ASN A 53 13.20 -9.19 5.69
C ASN A 53 13.47 -7.74 6.13
N ALA A 54 12.75 -6.76 5.56
CA ALA A 54 12.88 -5.37 5.97
C ALA A 54 12.53 -5.20 7.46
N LYS A 55 13.35 -4.45 8.19
CA LYS A 55 13.10 -4.17 9.60
C LYS A 55 11.83 -3.33 9.75
N PRO A 56 10.86 -3.73 10.60
CA PRO A 56 9.69 -2.92 10.85
C PRO A 56 10.11 -1.63 11.55
N VAL A 57 9.78 -0.48 10.97
CA VAL A 57 10.00 0.83 11.57
C VAL A 57 8.64 1.51 11.76
N THR A 58 8.41 2.03 12.97
CA THR A 58 7.14 2.68 13.34
C THR A 58 7.01 4.08 12.73
N ILE A 59 8.14 4.74 12.46
CA ILE A 59 8.22 6.06 11.83
C ILE A 59 8.63 5.87 10.37
N SER A 60 7.79 6.34 9.44
CA SER A 60 7.96 6.12 8.00
C SER A 60 9.13 6.91 7.40
N PHE A 61 9.44 8.08 7.98
CA PHE A 61 10.56 8.94 7.63
C PHE A 61 10.71 9.98 8.73
N ALA A 62 11.89 10.12 9.34
CA ALA A 62 12.05 11.09 10.42
C ALA A 62 12.10 12.50 9.84
N ALA A 63 11.34 13.45 10.40
CA ALA A 63 11.17 14.80 9.86
C ALA A 63 12.46 15.63 9.71
N HIS A 64 13.57 15.17 10.30
CA HIS A 64 14.89 15.80 10.16
C HIS A 64 15.69 15.32 8.94
N PHE A 65 15.24 14.27 8.24
CA PHE A 65 15.88 13.86 6.99
C PHE A 65 15.53 14.83 5.87
N LYS A 66 16.54 15.54 5.38
CA LYS A 66 16.46 16.31 4.14
C LYS A 66 17.09 15.50 3.03
N LEU A 67 16.33 15.21 1.98
CA LEU A 67 16.89 14.71 0.74
C LEU A 67 17.70 15.82 0.07
N SER A 68 18.82 15.45 -0.53
CA SER A 68 19.68 16.34 -1.30
C SER A 68 20.15 15.58 -2.53
N ALA A 69 20.46 16.29 -3.62
CA ALA A 69 21.02 15.70 -4.84
C ALA A 69 22.28 14.85 -4.59
N ASP A 70 22.99 15.09 -3.48
CA ASP A 70 24.12 14.27 -3.06
C ASP A 70 23.77 12.82 -2.67
N MET A 71 22.50 12.52 -2.42
CA MET A 71 21.98 11.18 -2.12
C MET A 71 21.51 10.43 -3.38
N SER A 72 21.58 11.05 -4.56
CA SER A 72 21.31 10.36 -5.82
C SER A 72 22.43 9.34 -6.13
N PRO A 73 22.15 8.29 -6.90
CA PRO A 73 23.16 7.35 -7.40
C PRO A 73 24.33 8.08 -8.05
N LYS A 74 25.56 7.77 -7.62
CA LYS A 74 26.79 8.38 -8.15
C LYS A 74 27.69 7.37 -8.86
N THR A 75 27.54 6.08 -8.57
CA THR A 75 28.32 5.02 -9.20
C THR A 75 27.55 4.36 -10.35
N ASP A 76 28.28 3.81 -11.31
CA ASP A 76 27.68 3.06 -12.43
C ASP A 76 26.85 1.87 -11.93
N GLU A 77 27.31 1.21 -10.85
CA GLU A 77 26.61 0.10 -10.20
C GLU A 77 25.27 0.54 -9.58
N GLU A 78 25.22 1.70 -8.91
CA GLU A 78 23.99 2.26 -8.34
C GLU A 78 23.02 2.72 -9.44
N MET A 79 23.54 3.27 -10.54
CA MET A 79 22.74 3.67 -11.70
C MET A 79 22.11 2.46 -12.41
N GLU A 80 22.89 1.38 -12.60
CA GLU A 80 22.38 0.12 -13.15
C GLU A 80 21.31 -0.49 -12.25
N HIS A 81 21.53 -0.49 -10.93
CA HIS A 81 20.54 -0.92 -9.96
C HIS A 81 19.25 -0.07 -10.04
N LYS A 82 19.36 1.26 -10.07
CA LYS A 82 18.21 2.16 -10.24
C LYS A 82 17.43 1.87 -11.52
N SER A 83 18.12 1.58 -12.62
CA SER A 83 17.49 1.23 -13.90
C SER A 83 16.77 -0.13 -13.86
N SER A 84 17.22 -1.05 -12.99
CA SER A 84 16.63 -2.38 -12.82
C SER A 84 15.37 -2.35 -11.96
N VAL A 85 15.27 -1.41 -11.01
CA VAL A 85 14.14 -1.33 -10.07
C VAL A 85 12.94 -0.62 -10.73
N PRO A 86 11.74 -1.25 -10.75
CA PRO A 86 10.54 -0.62 -11.30
C PRO A 86 9.95 0.41 -10.30
N TYR A 87 10.61 1.57 -10.19
CA TYR A 87 10.31 2.60 -9.18
C TYR A 87 8.84 3.03 -9.17
N SER A 88 8.24 3.27 -10.34
CA SER A 88 6.83 3.64 -10.47
C SER A 88 5.88 2.58 -9.89
N SER A 89 6.21 1.30 -10.04
CA SER A 89 5.45 0.18 -9.48
C SER A 89 5.57 0.12 -7.96
N VAL A 90 6.76 0.39 -7.42
CA VAL A 90 7.02 0.46 -5.98
C VAL A 90 6.19 1.59 -5.36
N VAL A 91 6.33 2.80 -5.91
CA VAL A 91 5.63 4.00 -5.44
C VAL A 91 4.11 3.80 -5.49
N GLY A 92 3.58 3.33 -6.63
CA GLY A 92 2.14 3.06 -6.76
C GLY A 92 1.62 2.02 -5.77
N SER A 93 2.44 1.01 -5.46
CA SER A 93 2.07 -0.02 -4.47
C SER A 93 2.03 0.55 -3.05
N ILE A 94 2.95 1.44 -2.69
CA ILE A 94 2.99 2.09 -1.38
C ILE A 94 1.84 3.10 -1.25
N MET A 95 1.53 3.85 -2.31
CA MET A 95 0.39 4.78 -2.34
C MET A 95 -0.93 4.06 -2.07
N TYR A 96 -1.14 2.89 -2.66
CA TYR A 96 -2.34 2.11 -2.39
C TYR A 96 -2.46 1.78 -0.89
N ALA A 97 -1.38 1.40 -0.23
CA ALA A 97 -1.41 1.18 1.21
C ALA A 97 -1.70 2.47 2.01
N MET A 98 -1.08 3.58 1.62
CA MET A 98 -1.22 4.90 2.23
C MET A 98 -2.68 5.38 2.24
N VAL A 99 -3.36 5.32 1.10
CA VAL A 99 -4.70 5.91 0.90
C VAL A 99 -5.76 5.24 1.76
N TYR A 100 -5.67 3.92 1.95
CA TYR A 100 -6.78 3.15 2.52
C TYR A 100 -6.59 2.74 3.98
N THR A 101 -5.39 2.28 4.38
CA THR A 101 -5.20 1.69 5.72
C THR A 101 -3.95 2.17 6.46
N ARG A 102 -3.01 2.82 5.78
CA ARG A 102 -1.72 3.22 6.35
C ARG A 102 -1.41 4.71 6.10
N PRO A 103 -2.25 5.66 6.53
CA PRO A 103 -2.00 7.08 6.33
C PRO A 103 -0.69 7.56 7.00
N ASN A 104 -0.15 6.81 7.96
CA ASN A 104 1.12 7.13 8.63
C ASN A 104 2.36 7.07 7.71
N ILE A 105 2.26 6.50 6.51
CA ILE A 105 3.36 6.50 5.53
C ILE A 105 3.26 7.63 4.50
N SER A 106 2.22 8.46 4.59
CA SER A 106 1.95 9.54 3.63
C SER A 106 3.10 10.52 3.45
N HIS A 107 3.71 10.94 4.55
CA HIS A 107 4.81 11.89 4.52
C HIS A 107 6.02 11.32 3.75
N ALA A 108 6.37 10.06 4.00
CA ALA A 108 7.48 9.40 3.33
C ALA A 108 7.28 9.28 1.81
N VAL A 109 6.04 9.00 1.38
CA VAL A 109 5.69 8.88 -0.05
C VAL A 109 5.72 10.24 -0.75
N SER A 110 5.21 11.29 -0.11
CA SER A 110 5.18 12.64 -0.70
C SER A 110 6.58 13.17 -0.99
N VAL A 111 7.51 12.99 -0.05
CA VAL A 111 8.88 13.51 -0.19
C VAL A 111 9.67 12.79 -1.29
N GLY A 112 9.32 11.54 -1.62
CA GLY A 112 9.95 10.76 -2.69
C GLY A 112 9.35 10.96 -4.09
N GLN A 113 8.30 11.79 -4.25
CA GLN A 113 7.70 12.13 -5.54
C GLN A 113 8.18 13.45 -6.14
N ASP A 114 8.76 14.33 -5.32
CA ASP A 114 9.23 15.67 -5.74
C ASP A 114 10.64 15.65 -6.37
N GLU A 115 11.09 14.48 -6.85
CA GLU A 115 12.39 14.25 -7.52
C GLU A 115 12.17 13.66 -8.92
#